data_AF-A0A5E7FKV3-F1
#
_entry.id   AF-A0A5E7FKV3-F1
#
_cell.length_a   1.000
_cell.length_b   1.000
_cell.length_c   1.000
_cell.angle_alpha   90.00
_cell.angle_beta   90.00
_cell.angle_gamma   90.00
#
_symmetry.space_group_name_H-M   'P 1'
#
loop_
_entity.id
_entity.type
_entity.pdbx_description
1 polymer ?
#
loop_
_entity_poly.entity_id
_entity_poly.type
_entity_poly.pdbx_seq_one_letter_code
_entity_poly.pdbx_strand_id
1 'polypeptide(L)'
;MGKLWAFYWKHSPLFRNVYKEAKRAEGIKTPYGPGTMSSTYWQSQLPTLWQTLSNRGPGHFEPSAWLPVRWAEHQVREFDKAPVLGYLHRPIKVSMHDDNGKPLKPALRAKALQAGWVKALETLPEGEKPARVFYDSTDNTPGEIALTIALHGLNVDGAGLELGNVDEGYDIGRRLGNTGVSSALVEINLATIASYQDGGVSAVVYTGEDGSVTVQMVRPPDEARKAKNQQTHGVDPFRFRMPGDKA
;
A
#
# COMPACT_ATOMS: atom_id res chain seq x y z
N MET A 1 16.19 -9.24 21.79
CA MET A 1 15.77 -8.09 20.95
C MET A 1 16.98 -7.53 20.21
N GLY A 2 16.83 -7.17 18.94
CA GLY A 2 17.95 -6.65 18.12
C GLY A 2 18.37 -5.21 18.49
N LYS A 3 19.62 -4.84 18.19
CA LYS A 3 20.17 -3.49 18.43
C LYS A 3 19.31 -2.38 17.83
N LEU A 4 18.83 -2.57 16.59
CA LEU A 4 17.94 -1.64 15.90
C LEU A 4 16.65 -1.36 16.69
N TRP A 5 16.00 -2.43 17.14
CA TRP A 5 14.76 -2.35 17.92
C TRP A 5 14.97 -1.59 19.23
N ALA A 6 15.98 -1.96 20.00
CA ALA A 6 16.30 -1.27 21.26
C ALA A 6 16.63 0.21 21.03
N PHE A 7 17.37 0.51 19.96
CA PHE A 7 17.73 1.89 19.61
C PHE A 7 16.50 2.72 19.21
N TYR A 8 15.61 2.19 18.36
CA TYR A 8 14.38 2.86 17.95
C TYR A 8 13.51 3.22 19.17
N TRP A 9 13.26 2.26 20.05
CA TRP A 9 12.39 2.47 21.21
C TRP A 9 13.02 3.34 22.29
N LYS A 10 14.35 3.43 22.36
CA LYS A 10 15.04 4.43 23.20
C LYS A 10 14.77 5.86 22.72
N HIS A 11 14.69 6.09 21.42
CA HIS A 11 14.53 7.44 20.85
C HIS A 11 13.07 7.89 20.72
N SER A 12 12.12 6.95 20.67
CA SER A 12 10.69 7.29 20.56
C SER A 12 10.18 8.25 21.66
N PRO A 13 10.48 8.06 22.96
CA PRO A 13 10.12 9.04 24.00
C PRO A 13 10.82 10.39 23.85
N LEU A 14 12.06 10.41 23.32
CA LEU A 14 12.81 11.65 23.12
C LEU A 14 12.16 12.50 22.02
N PHE A 15 11.79 11.88 20.90
CA PHE A 15 11.04 12.55 19.85
C PHE A 15 9.72 13.15 20.36
N ARG A 16 9.01 12.43 21.23
CA ARG A 16 7.77 12.91 21.82
C ARG A 16 7.95 14.25 22.53
N ASN A 17 9.08 14.45 23.21
CA ASN A 17 9.39 15.71 23.89
C ASN A 17 9.67 16.82 22.87
N VAL A 18 10.55 16.57 21.89
CA VAL A 18 10.87 17.50 20.80
C VAL A 18 9.61 17.96 20.07
N TYR A 19 8.72 17.02 19.73
CA TYR A 19 7.45 17.32 19.06
C TYR A 19 6.53 18.19 19.93
N LYS A 20 6.36 17.85 21.21
CA LYS A 20 5.50 18.60 22.12
C LYS A 20 6.02 20.02 22.37
N GLU A 21 7.33 20.19 22.46
CA GLU A 21 7.96 21.51 22.58
C GLU A 21 7.72 22.36 21.33
N ALA A 22 7.94 21.79 20.14
CA ALA A 22 7.65 22.47 18.88
C ALA A 22 6.18 22.90 18.78
N LYS A 23 5.24 22.01 19.13
CA LYS A 23 3.81 22.33 19.09
C LYS A 23 3.39 23.37 20.14
N ARG A 24 4.02 23.39 21.31
CA ARG A 24 3.81 24.48 22.29
C ARG A 24 4.33 25.81 21.77
N ALA A 25 5.46 25.81 21.05
CA ALA A 25 5.98 27.02 20.41
C ALA A 25 5.05 27.53 19.30
N GLU A 26 4.32 26.64 18.63
CA GLU A 26 3.22 27.00 17.70
C GLU A 26 1.93 27.46 18.41
N GLY A 27 1.91 27.54 19.75
CA GLY A 27 0.77 28.00 20.54
C GLY A 27 -0.21 26.91 20.99
N ILE A 28 0.06 25.63 20.71
CA ILE A 28 -0.79 24.51 21.16
C ILE A 28 -0.55 24.24 22.64
N LYS A 29 -1.56 24.52 23.48
CA LYS A 29 -1.46 24.41 24.95
C LYS A 29 -1.21 22.97 25.44
N THR A 30 -1.87 21.99 24.84
CA THR A 30 -1.82 20.58 25.25
C THR A 30 -1.53 19.67 24.07
N PRO A 31 -0.28 19.65 23.55
CA PRO A 31 0.02 18.83 22.40
C PRO A 31 0.05 17.34 22.76
N TYR A 32 -0.71 16.55 22.01
CA TYR A 32 -0.59 15.10 22.03
C TYR A 32 0.59 14.68 21.16
N GLY A 33 1.51 13.90 21.73
CA GLY A 33 2.69 13.46 21.01
C GLY A 33 2.37 12.25 20.13
N PRO A 34 2.98 12.15 18.93
CA PRO A 34 2.70 11.05 18.02
C PRO A 34 3.14 9.70 18.63
N GLY A 35 2.47 8.63 18.20
CA GLY A 35 2.79 7.25 18.60
C GLY A 35 4.10 6.73 18.01
N THR A 36 4.55 7.32 16.90
CA THR A 36 5.76 6.94 16.16
C THR A 36 6.62 8.17 15.87
N MET A 37 7.91 7.94 15.62
CA MET A 37 8.83 9.00 15.19
C MET A 37 8.56 9.43 13.75
N SER A 38 8.77 10.71 13.43
CA SER A 38 8.82 11.13 12.04
C SER A 38 10.03 10.50 11.35
N SER A 39 9.90 10.22 10.04
CA SER A 39 10.99 9.65 9.25
C SER A 39 12.24 10.54 9.31
N THR A 40 12.08 11.87 9.25
CA THR A 40 13.18 12.83 9.34
C THR A 40 13.92 12.75 10.67
N TYR A 41 13.18 12.70 11.80
CA TYR A 41 13.80 12.57 13.11
C TYR A 41 14.49 11.21 13.25
N TRP A 42 13.83 10.13 12.83
CA TRP A 42 14.40 8.79 12.88
C TRP A 42 15.72 8.71 12.08
N GLN A 43 15.73 9.23 10.86
CA GLN A 43 16.89 9.23 9.98
C GLN A 43 18.05 10.05 10.56
N SER A 44 17.77 11.15 11.28
CA SER A 44 18.83 11.93 11.93
C SER A 44 19.51 11.21 13.12
N GLN A 45 18.87 10.17 13.68
CA GLN A 45 19.48 9.35 14.74
C GLN A 45 20.38 8.23 14.17
N LEU A 46 20.27 7.90 12.88
CA LEU A 46 20.96 6.77 12.27
C LEU A 46 22.50 6.87 12.30
N PRO A 47 23.14 8.05 12.11
CA PRO A 47 24.60 8.16 12.22
C PRO A 47 25.12 7.68 13.58
N THR A 48 24.43 8.01 14.67
CA THR A 48 24.76 7.53 16.02
C THR A 48 24.58 6.02 16.16
N LEU A 49 23.52 5.46 15.56
CA LEU A 49 23.35 4.01 15.53
C LEU A 49 24.51 3.34 14.77
N TRP A 50 24.86 3.83 13.58
CA TRP A 50 25.88 3.23 12.72
C TRP A 50 27.26 3.16 13.38
N GLN A 51 27.62 4.14 14.23
CA GLN A 51 28.85 4.11 15.03
C GLN A 51 28.92 2.91 16.01
N THR A 52 27.76 2.34 16.39
CA THR A 52 27.67 1.17 17.30
C THR A 52 27.62 -0.17 16.57
N LEU A 53 27.57 -0.15 15.25
CA LEU A 53 27.46 -1.32 14.40
C LEU A 53 28.83 -1.71 13.85
N SER A 54 28.97 -3.00 13.58
CA SER A 54 30.10 -3.55 12.84
C SER A 54 29.54 -4.28 11.63
N ASN A 55 30.21 -4.21 10.47
CA ASN A 55 29.82 -4.98 9.29
C ASN A 55 30.23 -6.46 9.41
N ARG A 56 29.76 -7.15 10.45
CA ARG A 56 29.97 -8.58 10.65
C ARG A 56 28.97 -9.34 9.79
N GLY A 57 29.47 -10.13 8.84
CA GLY A 57 28.68 -10.95 7.94
C GLY A 57 29.36 -11.10 6.57
N PRO A 58 28.86 -11.99 5.69
CA PRO A 58 29.40 -12.16 4.36
C PRO A 58 29.15 -10.92 3.47
N GLY A 59 30.13 -10.62 2.62
CA GLY A 59 30.05 -9.55 1.63
C GLY A 59 30.06 -8.13 2.20
N HIS A 60 30.10 -7.15 1.30
CA HIS A 60 29.98 -5.75 1.66
C HIS A 60 28.52 -5.39 1.99
N PHE A 61 28.31 -4.55 3.00
CA PHE A 61 27.00 -3.98 3.31
C PHE A 61 27.19 -2.52 3.71
N GLU A 62 26.46 -1.66 3.02
CA GLU A 62 26.40 -0.23 3.29
C GLU A 62 25.05 0.09 3.94
N PRO A 63 25.04 0.56 5.21
CA PRO A 63 23.80 0.98 5.86
C PRO A 63 23.15 2.14 5.10
N SER A 64 21.82 2.14 5.05
CA SER A 64 21.04 3.24 4.47
C SER A 64 19.93 3.69 5.40
N ALA A 65 19.26 4.78 5.05
CA ALA A 65 18.09 5.27 5.78
C ALA A 65 16.95 4.23 5.88
N TRP A 66 16.87 3.33 4.90
CA TRP A 66 15.77 2.36 4.74
C TRP A 66 16.17 0.95 5.17
N LEU A 67 17.47 0.64 5.13
CA LEU A 67 18.06 -0.58 5.67
C LEU A 67 19.25 -0.20 6.59
N PRO A 68 18.97 0.29 7.81
CA PRO A 68 20.00 0.88 8.67
C PRO A 68 20.89 -0.17 9.35
N VAL A 69 20.46 -1.42 9.38
CA VAL A 69 21.21 -2.55 9.95
C VAL A 69 21.05 -3.75 9.02
N ARG A 70 22.14 -4.46 8.78
CA ARG A 70 22.14 -5.73 8.05
C ARG A 70 21.17 -6.71 8.70
N TRP A 71 20.40 -7.43 7.90
CA TRP A 71 19.58 -8.53 8.40
C TRP A 71 20.45 -9.67 8.93
N ALA A 72 20.09 -10.18 10.12
CA ALA A 72 20.69 -11.39 10.64
C ALA A 72 20.26 -12.61 9.81
N GLU A 73 21.07 -13.66 9.82
CA GLU A 73 20.83 -14.90 9.05
C GLU A 73 19.42 -15.47 9.28
N HIS A 74 18.92 -15.45 10.52
CA HIS A 74 17.56 -15.90 10.82
C HIS A 74 16.48 -15.01 10.17
N GLN A 75 16.70 -13.69 10.05
CA GLN A 75 15.74 -12.80 9.40
C GLN A 75 15.68 -13.07 7.88
N VAL A 76 16.83 -13.35 7.27
CA VAL A 76 16.89 -13.78 5.86
C VAL A 76 16.15 -15.10 5.69
N ARG A 77 16.38 -16.09 6.56
CA ARG A 77 15.64 -17.36 6.52
C ARG A 77 14.14 -17.20 6.69
N GLU A 78 13.68 -16.30 7.56
CA GLU A 78 12.24 -16.03 7.72
C GLU A 78 11.68 -15.32 6.47
N PHE A 79 12.43 -14.38 5.87
CA PHE A 79 12.03 -13.74 4.61
C PHE A 79 11.93 -14.77 3.48
N ASP A 80 12.89 -15.68 3.35
CA ASP A 80 12.90 -16.73 2.32
C ASP A 80 11.72 -17.72 2.47
N LYS A 81 11.22 -17.89 3.69
CA LYS A 81 10.05 -18.72 3.99
C LYS A 81 8.73 -17.98 3.82
N ALA A 82 8.74 -16.65 3.88
CA ALA A 82 7.53 -15.82 3.84
C ALA A 82 6.70 -16.13 2.58
N PRO A 83 5.37 -16.17 2.70
CA PRO A 83 4.52 -16.52 1.59
C PRO A 83 4.51 -15.36 0.59
N VAL A 84 4.57 -15.69 -0.70
CA VAL A 84 4.31 -14.70 -1.74
C VAL A 84 2.80 -14.62 -1.90
N LEU A 85 2.19 -13.53 -1.44
CA LEU A 85 0.74 -13.34 -1.42
C LEU A 85 0.19 -12.73 -2.72
N GLY A 86 1.06 -12.14 -3.53
CA GLY A 86 0.68 -11.49 -4.78
C GLY A 86 1.80 -10.65 -5.35
N TYR A 87 1.53 -10.05 -6.50
CA TYR A 87 2.43 -9.15 -7.21
C TYR A 87 1.76 -7.79 -7.36
N LEU A 88 2.43 -6.77 -6.84
CA LEU A 88 2.00 -5.39 -6.96
C LEU A 88 2.64 -4.80 -8.23
N HIS A 89 1.81 -4.44 -9.21
CA HIS A 89 2.27 -3.87 -10.47
C HIS A 89 2.60 -2.38 -10.32
N ARG A 90 3.27 -1.80 -11.33
CA ARG A 90 3.68 -0.39 -11.31
C ARG A 90 2.44 0.51 -11.13
N PRO A 91 2.42 1.43 -10.16
CA PRO A 91 1.31 2.36 -10.00
C PRO A 91 1.30 3.38 -11.14
N ILE A 92 0.11 3.62 -11.71
CA ILE A 92 -0.12 4.64 -12.73
C ILE A 92 -0.79 5.84 -12.09
N LYS A 93 -0.02 6.92 -11.96
CA LYS A 93 -0.49 8.19 -11.39
C LYS A 93 -1.06 9.09 -12.50
N VAL A 94 -2.25 9.62 -12.26
CA VAL A 94 -3.00 10.49 -13.19
C VAL A 94 -3.28 11.82 -12.50
N SER A 95 -2.81 12.92 -13.08
CA SER A 95 -3.17 14.26 -12.60
C SER A 95 -4.64 14.55 -12.85
N MET A 96 -5.35 15.06 -11.85
CA MET A 96 -6.71 15.59 -11.98
C MET A 96 -6.75 17.12 -12.12
N HIS A 97 -5.59 17.71 -12.39
CA HIS A 97 -5.39 19.15 -12.64
C HIS A 97 -4.80 19.36 -14.04
N ASP A 98 -5.14 20.49 -14.65
CA ASP A 98 -4.52 20.96 -15.88
C ASP A 98 -3.10 21.53 -15.64
N ASP A 99 -2.44 21.96 -16.71
CA ASP A 99 -1.08 22.50 -16.67
C ASP A 99 -0.94 23.78 -15.81
N ASN A 100 -2.05 24.46 -15.52
CA ASN A 100 -2.09 25.64 -14.65
C ASN A 100 -2.46 25.30 -13.20
N GLY A 101 -2.55 24.01 -12.86
CA GLY A 101 -2.94 23.54 -11.53
C GLY A 101 -4.44 23.68 -11.24
N LYS A 102 -5.28 23.97 -12.24
CA LYS A 102 -6.73 24.07 -12.04
C LYS A 102 -7.37 22.68 -12.16
N PRO A 103 -8.35 22.33 -11.30
CA PRO A 103 -9.00 21.03 -11.38
C PRO A 103 -9.68 20.82 -12.73
N LEU A 104 -9.45 19.65 -13.34
CA LEU A 104 -10.09 19.25 -14.60
C LEU A 104 -11.61 19.22 -14.45
N LYS A 105 -12.33 19.51 -15.54
CA LYS A 105 -13.79 19.32 -15.61
C LYS A 105 -14.14 17.82 -15.54
N PRO A 106 -15.35 17.42 -15.09
CA PRO A 106 -15.72 16.02 -14.90
C PRO A 106 -15.43 15.10 -16.11
N ALA A 107 -15.82 15.51 -17.33
CA ALA A 107 -15.56 14.73 -18.53
C ALA A 107 -14.06 14.54 -18.84
N LEU A 108 -13.23 15.54 -18.51
CA LEU A 108 -11.78 15.45 -18.69
C LEU A 108 -11.13 14.58 -17.61
N ARG A 109 -11.64 14.59 -16.37
CA ARG A 109 -11.21 13.66 -15.31
C ARG A 109 -11.47 12.22 -15.71
N ALA A 110 -12.68 11.93 -16.20
CA ALA A 110 -13.02 10.59 -16.68
C ALA A 110 -12.09 10.14 -17.82
N LYS A 111 -11.87 10.99 -18.84
CA LYS A 111 -10.91 10.68 -19.93
C LYS A 111 -9.48 10.46 -19.43
N ALA A 112 -9.01 11.28 -18.50
CA ALA A 112 -7.68 11.12 -17.91
C ALA A 112 -7.57 9.78 -17.17
N LEU A 113 -8.61 9.40 -16.41
CA LEU A 113 -8.67 8.14 -15.68
C LEU A 113 -8.81 6.94 -16.62
N GLN A 114 -9.53 7.04 -17.74
CA GLN A 114 -9.56 6.02 -18.79
C GLN A 114 -8.16 5.76 -19.35
N ALA A 115 -7.42 6.83 -19.69
CA ALA A 115 -6.05 6.71 -20.18
C ALA A 115 -5.12 6.10 -19.11
N GLY A 116 -5.29 6.47 -17.84
CA GLY A 116 -4.57 5.87 -16.72
C GLY A 116 -4.89 4.39 -16.53
N TRP A 117 -6.15 4.01 -16.67
CA TRP A 117 -6.62 2.63 -16.56
C TRP A 117 -6.01 1.75 -17.67
N VAL A 118 -6.04 2.20 -18.92
CA VAL A 118 -5.42 1.47 -20.05
C VAL A 118 -3.92 1.28 -19.80
N LYS A 119 -3.20 2.31 -19.36
CA LYS A 119 -1.79 2.19 -18.97
C LYS A 119 -1.56 1.21 -17.82
N ALA A 120 -2.51 1.10 -16.89
CA ALA A 120 -2.41 0.14 -15.80
C ALA A 120 -2.61 -1.29 -16.31
N LEU A 121 -3.52 -1.51 -17.27
CA LEU A 121 -3.67 -2.80 -17.95
C LEU A 121 -2.40 -3.21 -18.69
N GLU A 122 -1.69 -2.27 -19.33
CA GLU A 122 -0.41 -2.52 -19.99
C GLU A 122 0.70 -3.00 -19.03
N THR A 123 0.52 -2.86 -17.71
CA THR A 123 1.48 -3.40 -16.72
C THR A 123 1.29 -4.89 -16.46
N LEU A 124 0.17 -5.48 -16.90
CA LEU A 124 -0.15 -6.89 -16.69
C LEU A 124 0.48 -7.78 -17.78
N PRO A 125 0.65 -9.07 -17.51
CA PRO A 125 0.93 -10.05 -18.56
C PRO A 125 -0.16 -10.04 -19.63
N GLU A 126 0.20 -10.38 -20.87
CA GLU A 126 -0.73 -10.38 -22.00
C GLU A 126 -1.95 -11.26 -21.73
N GLY A 127 -3.15 -10.72 -21.99
CA GLY A 127 -4.42 -11.41 -21.80
C GLY A 127 -5.00 -11.35 -20.38
N GLU A 128 -4.24 -10.91 -19.38
CA GLU A 128 -4.78 -10.72 -18.03
C GLU A 128 -5.62 -9.43 -17.93
N LYS A 129 -6.74 -9.53 -17.22
CA LYS A 129 -7.66 -8.41 -16.96
C LYS A 129 -8.09 -8.42 -15.49
N PRO A 130 -8.37 -7.24 -14.90
CA PRO A 130 -8.90 -7.19 -13.55
C PRO A 130 -10.32 -7.76 -13.51
N ALA A 131 -10.58 -8.60 -12.51
CA ALA A 131 -11.89 -9.16 -12.22
C ALA A 131 -12.70 -8.29 -11.26
N ARG A 132 -12.04 -7.35 -10.57
CA ARG A 132 -12.62 -6.48 -9.56
C ARG A 132 -11.79 -5.24 -9.31
N VAL A 133 -12.40 -4.23 -8.70
CA VAL A 133 -11.76 -2.96 -8.32
C VAL A 133 -12.13 -2.56 -6.90
N PHE A 134 -11.11 -2.21 -6.11
CA PHE A 134 -11.23 -1.64 -4.78
C PHE A 134 -10.95 -0.14 -4.83
N TYR A 135 -11.79 0.65 -4.19
CA TYR A 135 -11.68 2.11 -4.15
C TYR A 135 -12.33 2.68 -2.88
N ASP A 136 -11.94 3.89 -2.50
CA ASP A 136 -12.51 4.61 -1.35
C ASP A 136 -13.27 5.86 -1.82
N SER A 137 -14.59 5.86 -1.63
CA SER A 137 -15.43 7.04 -1.92
C SER A 137 -15.53 8.03 -0.75
N THR A 138 -14.94 7.71 0.41
CA THR A 138 -14.97 8.57 1.62
C THR A 138 -14.45 9.96 1.28
N ASP A 139 -15.29 10.96 1.48
CA ASP A 139 -14.98 12.37 1.18
C ASP A 139 -14.49 12.62 -0.27
N ASN A 140 -14.75 11.68 -1.20
CA ASN A 140 -14.23 11.67 -2.56
C ASN A 140 -15.30 11.33 -3.62
N THR A 141 -16.52 11.84 -3.45
CA THR A 141 -17.60 11.69 -4.44
C THR A 141 -17.20 12.07 -5.88
N PRO A 142 -16.43 13.15 -6.13
CA PRO A 142 -15.98 13.47 -7.49
C PRO A 142 -15.06 12.40 -8.11
N GLY A 143 -14.26 11.72 -7.29
CA GLY A 143 -13.40 10.61 -7.70
C GLY A 143 -14.21 9.37 -8.06
N GLU A 144 -15.20 9.01 -7.22
CA GLU A 144 -16.14 7.91 -7.51
C GLU A 144 -16.86 8.14 -8.84
N ILE A 145 -17.43 9.32 -9.06
CA ILE A 145 -18.12 9.66 -10.32
C ILE A 145 -17.17 9.53 -11.52
N ALA A 146 -15.94 10.03 -11.40
CA ALA A 146 -14.96 9.95 -12.48
C ALA A 146 -14.59 8.49 -12.80
N LEU A 147 -14.43 7.64 -11.78
CA LEU A 147 -14.14 6.21 -11.95
C LEU A 147 -15.31 5.47 -12.59
N THR A 148 -16.55 5.70 -12.14
CA THR A 148 -17.76 5.13 -12.75
C THR A 148 -17.84 5.46 -14.24
N ILE A 149 -17.71 6.75 -14.60
CA ILE A 149 -17.78 7.18 -16.01
C ILE A 149 -16.62 6.60 -16.81
N ALA A 150 -15.42 6.53 -16.24
CA ALA A 150 -14.24 6.01 -16.91
C ALA A 150 -14.42 4.53 -17.26
N LEU A 151 -14.76 3.69 -16.28
CA LEU A 151 -14.93 2.26 -16.48
C LEU A 151 -16.11 1.94 -17.38
N HIS A 152 -17.26 2.58 -17.16
CA HIS A 152 -18.43 2.41 -18.03
C HIS A 152 -18.12 2.79 -19.48
N GLY A 153 -17.39 3.89 -19.70
CA GLY A 153 -16.97 4.29 -21.05
C GLY A 153 -15.93 3.37 -21.71
N LEU A 154 -15.22 2.55 -20.93
CA LEU A 154 -14.32 1.51 -21.46
C LEU A 154 -15.07 0.19 -21.71
N ASN A 155 -16.23 -0.02 -21.08
CA ASN A 155 -17.03 -1.22 -21.16
C ASN A 155 -17.91 -1.27 -22.43
N VAL A 156 -17.29 -1.19 -23.61
CA VAL A 156 -17.99 -1.11 -24.90
C VAL A 156 -18.55 -2.44 -25.39
N ASP A 157 -17.94 -3.56 -24.98
CA ASP A 157 -18.29 -4.93 -25.38
C ASP A 157 -19.03 -5.71 -24.27
N GLY A 158 -19.28 -5.07 -23.13
CA GLY A 158 -19.92 -5.68 -21.96
C GLY A 158 -19.00 -6.58 -21.12
N ALA A 159 -17.69 -6.65 -21.44
CA ALA A 159 -16.72 -7.47 -20.72
C ALA A 159 -15.81 -6.68 -19.75
N GLY A 160 -16.06 -5.37 -19.61
CA GLY A 160 -15.38 -4.48 -18.65
C GLY A 160 -16.01 -4.51 -17.26
N LEU A 161 -15.33 -3.88 -16.29
CA LEU A 161 -15.81 -3.76 -14.92
C LEU A 161 -16.87 -2.67 -14.76
N GLU A 162 -17.89 -2.95 -13.95
CA GLU A 162 -18.94 -2.05 -13.55
C GLU A 162 -18.96 -1.87 -12.02
N LEU A 163 -18.74 -0.64 -11.54
CA LEU A 163 -18.70 -0.36 -10.10
C LEU A 163 -20.02 -0.67 -9.38
N GLY A 164 -21.13 -0.63 -10.12
CA GLY A 164 -22.46 -0.97 -9.60
C GLY A 164 -22.69 -2.47 -9.42
N ASN A 165 -21.85 -3.32 -10.00
CA ASN A 165 -21.90 -4.76 -9.78
C ASN A 165 -21.21 -5.11 -8.46
N VAL A 166 -21.94 -5.81 -7.58
CA VAL A 166 -21.49 -6.16 -6.22
C VAL A 166 -20.26 -7.07 -6.19
N ASP A 167 -20.02 -7.82 -7.27
CA ASP A 167 -18.88 -8.74 -7.43
C ASP A 167 -17.67 -8.10 -8.11
N GLU A 168 -17.81 -6.86 -8.61
CA GLU A 168 -16.77 -6.16 -9.36
C GLU A 168 -16.33 -4.86 -8.66
N GLY A 169 -17.26 -4.12 -8.05
CA GLY A 169 -17.02 -2.84 -7.38
C GLY A 169 -17.02 -2.93 -5.85
N TYR A 170 -15.86 -2.65 -5.24
CA TYR A 170 -15.67 -2.69 -3.79
C TYR A 170 -15.32 -1.32 -3.24
N ASP A 171 -16.36 -0.54 -2.93
CA ASP A 171 -16.24 0.72 -2.21
C ASP A 171 -15.92 0.48 -0.72
N ILE A 172 -14.65 0.59 -0.35
CA ILE A 172 -14.22 0.37 1.04
C ILE A 172 -14.66 1.52 1.95
N GLY A 173 -14.87 2.73 1.42
CA GLY A 173 -15.34 3.86 2.20
C GLY A 173 -16.74 3.64 2.73
N ARG A 174 -17.62 3.09 1.88
CA ARG A 174 -18.96 2.68 2.30
C ARG A 174 -18.99 1.45 3.21
N ARG A 175 -18.06 0.50 3.00
CA ARG A 175 -18.08 -0.80 3.71
C ARG A 175 -17.35 -0.76 5.06
N LEU A 176 -16.25 -0.02 5.16
CA LEU A 176 -15.37 0.04 6.33
C LEU A 176 -15.32 1.42 6.99
N GLY A 177 -15.78 2.47 6.30
CA GLY A 177 -15.68 3.86 6.76
C GLY A 177 -14.32 4.49 6.48
N ASN A 178 -14.11 5.68 7.04
CA ASN A 178 -12.90 6.46 6.84
C ASN A 178 -11.69 5.80 7.53
N THR A 179 -10.78 5.21 6.75
CA THR A 179 -9.50 4.66 7.26
C THR A 179 -8.32 5.64 7.14
N GLY A 180 -8.62 6.88 6.76
CA GLY A 180 -7.67 7.99 6.66
C GLY A 180 -6.52 7.69 5.70
N VAL A 181 -5.31 8.05 6.10
CA VAL A 181 -4.09 7.82 5.31
C VAL A 181 -3.79 6.34 5.03
N SER A 182 -4.53 5.41 5.64
CA SER A 182 -4.36 3.98 5.45
C SER A 182 -5.22 3.41 4.33
N SER A 183 -6.17 4.16 3.75
CA SER A 183 -7.13 3.64 2.77
C SER A 183 -6.47 2.91 1.61
N ALA A 184 -5.46 3.49 0.97
CA ALA A 184 -4.73 2.84 -0.11
C ALA A 184 -4.10 1.49 0.31
N LEU A 185 -3.56 1.40 1.54
CA LEU A 185 -3.00 0.14 2.04
C LEU A 185 -4.10 -0.88 2.37
N VAL A 186 -5.25 -0.44 2.86
CA VAL A 186 -6.41 -1.31 3.11
C VAL A 186 -6.91 -1.89 1.78
N GLU A 187 -7.07 -1.06 0.75
CA GLU A 187 -7.45 -1.50 -0.60
C GLU A 187 -6.47 -2.52 -1.16
N ILE A 188 -5.15 -2.26 -1.10
CA ILE A 188 -4.12 -3.18 -1.58
C ILE A 188 -4.17 -4.52 -0.82
N ASN A 189 -4.36 -4.50 0.50
CA ASN A 189 -4.45 -5.74 1.28
C ASN A 189 -5.70 -6.55 0.92
N LEU A 190 -6.87 -5.90 0.80
CA LEU A 190 -8.12 -6.57 0.41
C LEU A 190 -8.03 -7.12 -1.02
N ALA A 191 -7.46 -6.34 -1.94
CA ALA A 191 -7.18 -6.77 -3.30
C ALA A 191 -6.23 -7.98 -3.34
N THR A 192 -5.21 -7.99 -2.48
CA THR A 192 -4.27 -9.13 -2.36
C THR A 192 -4.98 -10.38 -1.85
N ILE A 193 -5.81 -10.25 -0.81
CA ILE A 193 -6.58 -11.37 -0.24
C ILE A 193 -7.55 -11.93 -1.30
N ALA A 194 -8.38 -11.06 -1.90
CA ALA A 194 -9.35 -11.47 -2.90
C ALA A 194 -8.69 -12.11 -4.13
N SER A 195 -7.58 -11.54 -4.62
CA SER A 195 -6.83 -12.14 -5.72
C SER A 195 -6.27 -13.51 -5.34
N TYR A 196 -5.70 -13.65 -4.14
CA TYR A 196 -5.13 -14.92 -3.68
C TYR A 196 -6.18 -16.02 -3.54
N GLN A 197 -7.32 -15.70 -2.92
CA GLN A 197 -8.38 -16.64 -2.58
C GLN A 197 -9.28 -16.96 -3.78
N ASP A 198 -9.78 -15.94 -4.47
CA ASP A 198 -10.78 -16.10 -5.55
C ASP A 198 -10.14 -16.14 -6.94
N GLY A 199 -8.83 -15.90 -7.03
CA GLY A 199 -8.14 -15.74 -8.31
C GLY A 199 -8.47 -14.41 -8.99
N GLY A 200 -7.91 -14.23 -10.19
CA GLY A 200 -8.05 -13.01 -10.99
C GLY A 200 -7.24 -11.83 -10.46
N VAL A 201 -6.95 -10.87 -11.34
CA VAL A 201 -6.30 -9.60 -10.98
C VAL A 201 -7.32 -8.71 -10.27
N SER A 202 -6.87 -7.98 -9.25
CA SER A 202 -7.66 -6.90 -8.64
C SER A 202 -7.04 -5.55 -8.97
N ALA A 203 -7.86 -4.57 -9.32
CA ALA A 203 -7.45 -3.18 -9.44
C ALA A 203 -7.67 -2.45 -8.10
N VAL A 204 -6.84 -1.46 -7.83
CA VAL A 204 -6.92 -0.58 -6.66
C VAL A 204 -6.83 0.86 -7.14
N VAL A 205 -7.75 1.72 -6.68
CA VAL A 205 -7.85 3.13 -7.10
C VAL A 205 -7.94 4.04 -5.89
N TYR A 206 -6.90 4.85 -5.67
CA TYR A 206 -6.80 5.77 -4.55
C TYR A 206 -6.34 7.17 -4.96
N THR A 207 -6.73 8.16 -4.17
CA THR A 207 -6.37 9.57 -4.38
C THR A 207 -5.13 9.95 -3.57
N GLY A 208 -4.16 10.58 -4.21
CA GLY A 208 -2.97 11.14 -3.55
C GLY A 208 -3.25 12.49 -2.89
N GLU A 209 -2.38 12.89 -1.96
CA GLU A 209 -2.47 14.19 -1.27
C GLU A 209 -2.40 15.39 -2.24
N ASP A 210 -1.74 15.22 -3.38
CA ASP A 210 -1.69 16.21 -4.47
C ASP A 210 -2.94 16.23 -5.37
N GLY A 211 -4.00 15.50 -4.99
CA GLY A 211 -5.25 15.38 -5.74
C GLY A 211 -5.14 14.56 -7.03
N SER A 212 -4.01 13.88 -7.26
CA SER A 212 -3.90 12.89 -8.33
C SER A 212 -4.67 11.62 -7.98
N VAL A 213 -5.05 10.84 -8.99
CA VAL A 213 -5.61 9.50 -8.80
C VAL A 213 -4.57 8.48 -9.25
N THR A 214 -4.37 7.43 -8.47
CA THR A 214 -3.48 6.32 -8.82
C THR A 214 -4.30 5.07 -9.07
N VAL A 215 -4.01 4.40 -10.19
CA VAL A 215 -4.53 3.06 -10.51
C VAL A 215 -3.38 2.07 -10.38
N GLN A 216 -3.60 0.98 -9.66
CA GLN A 216 -2.59 -0.06 -9.46
C GLN A 216 -3.20 -1.45 -9.52
N MET A 217 -2.50 -2.38 -10.17
CA MET A 217 -2.96 -3.77 -10.28
C MET A 217 -2.28 -4.68 -9.26
N VAL A 218 -3.05 -5.60 -8.70
CA VAL A 218 -2.63 -6.65 -7.78
C VAL A 218 -2.94 -7.99 -8.42
N ARG A 219 -1.90 -8.74 -8.77
CA ARG A 219 -2.04 -10.06 -9.41
C ARG A 219 -1.77 -11.17 -8.40
N PRO A 220 -2.53 -12.28 -8.41
CA PRO A 220 -2.25 -13.39 -7.52
C PRO A 220 -0.96 -14.13 -7.88
N PRO A 221 -0.40 -14.87 -6.92
CA PRO A 221 0.62 -15.86 -7.21
C PRO A 221 0.05 -16.99 -8.08
N ASP A 222 0.91 -17.61 -8.89
CA ASP A 222 0.56 -18.83 -9.61
C ASP A 222 0.37 -20.03 -8.65
N GLU A 223 -0.22 -21.11 -9.17
CA GLU A 223 -0.53 -22.30 -8.36
C GLU A 223 0.73 -22.98 -7.81
N ALA A 224 1.85 -22.95 -8.53
CA ALA A 224 3.11 -23.48 -8.03
C ALA A 224 3.61 -22.69 -6.80
N ARG A 225 3.45 -21.37 -6.82
CA ARG A 225 3.80 -20.48 -5.71
C ARG A 225 2.84 -20.66 -4.54
N LYS A 226 1.53 -20.82 -4.78
CA LYS A 226 0.56 -21.17 -3.72
C LYS A 226 0.90 -22.51 -3.06
N ALA A 227 1.25 -23.53 -3.84
CA ALA A 227 1.70 -24.82 -3.32
C ALA A 227 2.96 -24.69 -2.45
N LYS A 228 3.90 -23.80 -2.82
CA LYS A 228 5.07 -23.49 -1.98
C LYS A 228 4.66 -22.78 -0.68
N ASN A 229 3.73 -21.83 -0.74
CA ASN A 229 3.21 -21.16 0.47
C ASN A 229 2.56 -22.18 1.41
N GLN A 230 1.83 -23.17 0.89
CA GLN A 230 1.19 -24.20 1.69
C GLN A 230 2.17 -25.02 2.52
N GLN A 231 3.37 -25.28 2.00
CA GLN A 231 4.42 -26.01 2.72
C GLN A 231 4.96 -25.24 3.94
N THR A 232 4.93 -23.91 3.91
CA THR A 232 5.51 -23.07 4.98
C THR A 232 4.46 -22.39 5.87
N HIS A 233 3.26 -22.11 5.34
CA HIS A 233 2.23 -21.26 5.95
C HIS A 233 0.82 -21.87 5.92
N GLY A 234 0.66 -23.13 5.48
CA GLY A 234 -0.64 -23.81 5.42
C GLY A 234 -1.52 -23.37 4.24
N VAL A 235 -2.71 -23.96 4.15
CA VAL A 235 -3.63 -23.75 3.01
C VAL A 235 -4.02 -22.28 2.86
N ASP A 236 -4.27 -21.62 3.99
CA ASP A 236 -4.56 -20.18 4.04
C ASP A 236 -3.41 -19.44 4.74
N PRO A 237 -2.50 -18.80 4.00
CA PRO A 237 -1.38 -18.07 4.60
C PRO A 237 -1.82 -16.84 5.41
N PHE A 238 -3.06 -16.35 5.23
CA PHE A 238 -3.61 -15.24 6.02
C PHE A 238 -4.06 -15.68 7.41
N ARG A 239 -4.23 -17.00 7.62
CA ARG A 239 -4.53 -17.60 8.92
C ARG A 239 -3.31 -18.17 9.64
N PHE A 240 -2.14 -18.07 9.03
CA PHE A 240 -0.93 -18.62 9.62
C PHE A 240 -0.64 -18.04 11.01
N ARG A 241 -0.55 -18.93 12.01
CA ARG A 241 -0.35 -18.60 13.43
C ARG A 241 -1.48 -17.74 14.05
N MET A 242 -2.67 -17.70 13.44
CA MET A 242 -3.83 -17.13 14.11
C MET A 242 -4.20 -17.97 15.34
N PRO A 243 -4.51 -17.34 16.48
CA PRO A 243 -4.94 -18.06 17.67
C PRO A 243 -6.22 -18.86 17.39
N GLY A 244 -6.20 -20.17 17.67
CA GLY A 244 -7.38 -21.04 17.57
C GLY A 244 -7.36 -22.04 16.41
N ASP A 245 -6.54 -21.82 15.39
CA ASP A 245 -6.32 -22.80 14.33
C ASP A 245 -5.27 -23.82 14.80
N LYS A 246 -5.71 -25.04 15.11
CA LYS A 246 -4.80 -26.15 15.41
C LYS A 246 -4.10 -26.55 14.12
N ALA A 247 -2.77 -26.46 14.13
CA ALA A 247 -1.88 -26.92 13.07
C ALA A 247 -2.11 -28.40 12.70
#